data_AF-A0A838IN88-F1
#
_entry.id   AF-A0A838IN88-F1
#
_cell.length_a   1.000
_cell.length_b   1.000
_cell.length_c   1.000
_cell.angle_alpha   90.00
_cell.angle_beta   90.00
_cell.angle_gamma   90.00
#
_symmetry.space_group_name_H-M   'P 1'
#
loop_
_entity.id
_entity.type
_entity.pdbx_description
1 polymer ?
#
loop_
_entity_poly.entity_id
_entity_poly.type
_entity_poly.pdbx_seq_one_letter_code
_entity_poly.pdbx_strand_id
1 'polypeptide(L)'
;MARKYVWHLNRPEWGPGVVTEEQNGRVLVIFEKAGEFLLKGSAAVIEEIIESEIPPGSLIRDEVNWAKLRENGKELKRQTKLRNQFSTFLETFLAVFDEGFASANFIASERVYKEKAVEQARLTLAGPELEELLNAGRATEVFERACRVLTNIVHRFEQKSFKEIPAAQHPLIARRLIDLLMAGERTPDALESFANALVAHESAKWTVCTYFPFISEPTRWPFVKPLAVQAAAAAIGYTIDYESRPNAKTYRQVIQLFELVAEELDKAGHPPRDYIDVQTFLWFGCGMGVANMERLASV
;
A
#
# COMPACT_ATOMS: atom_id res chain seq x y z
N MET A 1 29.79 -18.33 -35.03
CA MET A 1 29.18 -17.28 -35.88
C MET A 1 29.74 -15.95 -35.42
N ALA A 2 29.98 -14.99 -36.31
CA ALA A 2 30.42 -13.66 -35.91
C ALA A 2 29.32 -13.01 -35.07
N ARG A 3 29.70 -12.38 -33.95
CA ARG A 3 28.76 -11.64 -33.10
C ARG A 3 28.33 -10.38 -33.84
N LYS A 4 27.03 -10.12 -33.85
CA LYS A 4 26.45 -8.91 -34.43
C LYS A 4 26.12 -7.95 -33.31
N TYR A 5 26.75 -6.77 -33.35
CA TYR A 5 26.57 -5.73 -32.35
C TYR A 5 25.83 -4.54 -32.96
N VAL A 6 25.01 -3.87 -32.16
CA VAL A 6 24.10 -2.84 -32.65
C VAL A 6 23.93 -1.69 -31.65
N TRP A 7 23.58 -0.50 -32.15
CA TRP A 7 22.97 0.57 -31.34
C TRP A 7 21.50 0.71 -31.66
N HIS A 8 20.70 1.17 -30.69
CA HIS A 8 19.32 1.56 -30.94
C HIS A 8 19.24 3.04 -31.31
N LEU A 9 18.79 3.34 -32.53
CA LEU A 9 18.81 4.70 -33.10
C LEU A 9 17.99 5.70 -32.27
N ASN A 10 16.81 5.28 -31.79
CA ASN A 10 15.92 6.16 -31.00
C ASN A 10 16.19 6.09 -29.48
N ARG A 11 17.11 5.23 -29.05
CA ARG A 11 17.36 4.93 -27.62
C ARG A 11 18.86 4.75 -27.36
N PRO A 12 19.71 5.74 -27.70
CA PRO A 12 21.16 5.63 -27.50
C PRO A 12 21.51 5.44 -26.02
N GLU A 13 20.65 5.86 -25.09
CA GLU A 13 20.84 5.65 -23.65
C GLU A 13 20.90 4.17 -23.23
N TRP A 14 20.39 3.25 -24.06
CA TRP A 14 20.45 1.80 -23.81
C TRP A 14 21.87 1.22 -23.96
N GLY A 15 22.79 1.99 -24.55
CA GLY A 15 24.16 1.56 -24.80
C GLY A 15 24.25 0.57 -25.98
N PRO A 16 25.44 -0.01 -26.20
CA PRO A 16 25.61 -1.01 -27.24
C PRO A 16 24.84 -2.29 -26.90
N GLY A 17 24.40 -3.00 -27.92
CA GLY A 17 23.67 -4.26 -27.79
C GLY A 17 24.28 -5.37 -28.62
N VAL A 18 23.96 -6.61 -28.25
CA VAL A 18 24.36 -7.81 -28.98
C VAL A 18 23.11 -8.57 -29.45
N VAL A 19 23.09 -8.93 -30.73
CA VAL A 19 22.02 -9.73 -31.32
C VAL A 19 22.19 -11.18 -30.92
N THR A 20 21.20 -11.75 -30.25
CA THR A 20 21.22 -13.15 -29.79
C THR A 20 20.37 -14.06 -30.68
N GLU A 21 19.29 -13.53 -31.26
CA GLU A 21 18.42 -14.27 -32.17
C GLU A 21 17.89 -13.36 -33.28
N GLU A 22 17.81 -13.85 -34.51
CA GLU A 22 17.25 -13.13 -35.66
C GLU A 22 16.42 -14.11 -36.50
N GLN A 23 15.08 -13.97 -36.48
CA GLN A 23 14.16 -14.83 -37.24
C GLN A 23 12.93 -14.05 -37.72
N ASN A 24 12.55 -14.24 -38.99
CA ASN A 24 11.30 -13.72 -39.58
C ASN A 24 11.06 -12.22 -39.31
N GLY A 25 12.10 -11.39 -39.45
CA GLY A 25 12.04 -9.94 -39.23
C GLY A 25 11.92 -9.52 -37.75
N ARG A 26 12.13 -10.45 -36.82
CA ARG A 26 12.25 -10.20 -35.38
C ARG A 26 13.70 -10.39 -34.96
N VAL A 27 14.22 -9.42 -34.22
CA VAL A 27 15.60 -9.46 -33.72
C VAL A 27 15.56 -9.32 -32.21
N LEU A 28 16.12 -10.30 -31.52
CA LEU A 28 16.31 -10.28 -30.07
C LEU A 28 17.69 -9.69 -29.78
N VAL A 29 17.70 -8.58 -29.06
CA VAL A 29 18.93 -7.85 -28.72
C VAL A 29 19.02 -7.68 -27.21
N ILE A 30 20.20 -7.94 -26.65
CA ILE A 30 20.54 -7.58 -25.27
C ILE A 30 21.33 -6.28 -25.29
N PHE A 31 20.74 -5.20 -24.79
CA PHE A 31 21.41 -3.91 -24.61
C PHE A 31 22.07 -3.83 -23.24
N GLU A 32 23.28 -3.27 -23.17
CA GLU A 32 24.08 -3.22 -21.94
C GLU A 32 23.35 -2.55 -20.76
N LYS A 33 22.61 -1.47 -21.02
CA LYS A 33 21.94 -0.68 -19.97
C LYS A 33 20.44 -0.93 -19.85
N ALA A 34 19.84 -1.68 -20.78
CA ALA A 34 18.39 -1.86 -20.83
C ALA A 34 17.95 -3.34 -20.81
N GLY A 35 18.89 -4.27 -20.98
CA GLY A 35 18.65 -5.70 -21.06
C GLY A 35 18.01 -6.12 -22.38
N GLU A 36 17.21 -7.18 -22.34
CA GLU A 36 16.73 -7.85 -23.56
C GLU A 36 15.43 -7.25 -24.10
N PHE A 37 15.41 -7.04 -25.42
CA PHE A 37 14.26 -6.56 -26.18
C PHE A 37 14.08 -7.34 -27.47
N LEU A 38 12.83 -7.67 -27.76
CA LEU A 38 12.41 -8.22 -29.05
C LEU A 38 11.97 -7.06 -29.96
N LEU A 39 12.77 -6.76 -30.97
CA LEU A 39 12.49 -5.72 -31.95
C LEU A 39 11.76 -6.34 -33.15
N LYS A 40 10.64 -5.73 -33.56
CA LYS A 40 9.86 -6.14 -34.74
C LYS A 40 10.16 -5.17 -35.89
N GLY A 41 10.63 -5.67 -37.04
CA GLY A 41 10.97 -4.82 -38.21
C GLY A 41 12.35 -4.18 -38.14
N SER A 42 13.35 -4.96 -37.72
CA SER A 42 14.66 -4.54 -37.22
C SER A 42 15.48 -3.53 -38.03
N ALA A 43 15.34 -3.43 -39.35
CA ALA A 43 16.26 -2.62 -40.17
C ALA A 43 16.14 -1.08 -39.96
N ALA A 44 15.05 -0.56 -39.37
CA ALA A 44 14.81 0.88 -39.27
C ALA A 44 15.15 1.50 -37.91
N VAL A 45 15.43 0.70 -36.89
CA VAL A 45 15.56 1.17 -35.49
C VAL A 45 16.88 0.79 -34.83
N ILE A 46 17.70 -0.04 -35.48
CA ILE A 46 19.03 -0.42 -35.02
C ILE A 46 20.07 -0.23 -36.11
N GLU A 47 21.26 0.19 -35.71
CA GLU A 47 22.44 0.36 -36.57
C GLU A 47 23.50 -0.64 -36.15
N GLU A 48 24.04 -1.40 -37.12
CA GLU A 48 25.11 -2.36 -36.86
C GLU A 48 26.43 -1.64 -36.65
N ILE A 49 27.19 -2.08 -35.64
CA ILE A 49 28.50 -1.51 -35.29
C ILE A 49 29.57 -2.57 -35.21
N ILE A 50 30.80 -2.12 -35.46
CA ILE A 50 31.98 -2.97 -35.38
C ILE A 50 32.44 -3.14 -33.93
N GLU A 51 33.04 -4.29 -33.63
CA GLU A 51 33.45 -4.65 -32.27
C GLU A 51 34.47 -3.67 -31.66
N SER A 52 35.26 -2.96 -32.46
CA SER A 52 36.20 -1.93 -31.98
C SER A 52 35.52 -0.67 -31.43
N GLU A 53 34.25 -0.42 -31.78
CA GLU A 53 33.47 0.72 -31.28
C GLU A 53 32.83 0.45 -29.92
N ILE A 54 32.83 -0.81 -29.48
CA ILE A 54 32.31 -1.20 -28.17
C ILE A 54 33.36 -0.85 -27.10
N PRO A 55 33.00 -0.23 -25.97
CA PRO A 55 33.94 0.02 -24.88
C PRO A 55 34.65 -1.27 -24.44
N PRO A 56 35.98 -1.26 -24.17
CA PRO A 56 36.72 -2.46 -23.76
C PRO A 56 36.17 -3.14 -22.49
N GLY A 57 35.58 -2.37 -21.58
CA GLY A 57 34.93 -2.88 -20.36
C GLY A 57 33.45 -3.24 -20.51
N SER A 58 32.91 -3.24 -21.73
CA SER A 58 31.48 -3.49 -21.97
C SER A 58 31.12 -4.94 -21.71
N LEU A 59 30.07 -5.16 -20.92
CA LEU A 59 29.65 -6.49 -20.47
C LEU A 59 29.07 -7.35 -21.62
N ILE A 60 28.59 -6.73 -22.70
CA ILE A 60 28.00 -7.46 -23.84
C ILE A 60 29.04 -8.28 -24.62
N ARG A 61 30.34 -7.98 -24.46
CA ARG A 61 31.44 -8.69 -25.11
C ARG A 61 31.56 -10.13 -24.65
N ASP A 62 31.14 -10.44 -23.42
CA ASP A 62 31.26 -11.78 -22.84
C ASP A 62 29.90 -12.41 -22.60
N GLU A 63 29.64 -13.54 -23.26
CA GLU A 63 28.39 -14.31 -23.14
C GLU A 63 28.04 -14.70 -21.71
N VAL A 64 29.05 -14.90 -20.87
CA VAL A 64 28.89 -15.17 -19.42
C VAL A 64 28.10 -14.07 -18.72
N ASN A 65 28.17 -12.82 -19.18
CA ASN A 65 27.48 -11.68 -18.58
C ASN A 65 26.04 -11.51 -19.06
N TRP A 66 25.62 -12.17 -20.15
CA TRP A 66 24.32 -11.92 -20.79
C TRP A 66 23.14 -12.29 -19.90
N ALA A 67 23.26 -13.34 -19.08
CA ALA A 67 22.25 -13.69 -18.09
C ALA A 67 22.02 -12.56 -17.06
N LYS A 68 23.11 -11.97 -16.55
CA LYS A 68 23.07 -10.84 -15.62
C LYS A 68 22.47 -9.58 -16.27
N LEU A 69 22.82 -9.29 -17.52
CA LEU A 69 22.25 -8.16 -18.27
C LEU A 69 20.73 -8.30 -18.46
N ARG A 70 20.23 -9.51 -18.70
CA ARG A 70 18.78 -9.80 -18.75
C ARG A 70 18.11 -9.52 -17.42
N GLU A 71 18.70 -9.99 -16.32
CA GLU A 71 18.18 -9.78 -14.97
C GLU A 71 18.13 -8.29 -14.60
N ASN A 72 19.22 -7.56 -14.85
CA ASN A 72 19.29 -6.11 -14.64
C ASN A 72 18.22 -5.36 -15.45
N GLY A 73 18.02 -5.74 -16.72
CA GLY A 73 16.97 -5.14 -17.55
C GLY A 73 15.55 -5.42 -17.05
N LYS A 74 15.30 -6.63 -16.54
CA LYS A 74 14.02 -6.96 -15.89
C LYS A 74 13.80 -6.11 -14.64
N GLU A 75 14.83 -5.93 -13.83
CA GLU A 75 14.78 -5.10 -12.62
C GLU A 75 14.54 -3.61 -12.97
N LEU A 76 15.24 -3.07 -13.96
CA LEU A 76 15.04 -1.70 -14.42
C LEU A 76 13.61 -1.46 -14.95
N LYS A 77 13.08 -2.41 -15.73
CA LYS A 77 11.69 -2.39 -16.21
C LYS A 77 10.71 -2.46 -15.03
N ARG A 78 11.00 -3.27 -14.02
CA ARG A 78 10.21 -3.36 -12.78
C ARG A 78 10.20 -2.00 -12.07
N GLN A 79 11.35 -1.43 -11.77
CA GLN A 79 11.46 -0.14 -11.07
C GLN A 79 10.78 1.00 -11.84
N THR A 80 10.95 1.05 -13.16
CA THR A 80 10.27 2.04 -14.02
C THR A 80 8.76 1.88 -13.95
N LYS A 81 8.26 0.63 -14.01
CA LYS A 81 6.82 0.35 -13.89
C LYS A 81 6.28 0.79 -12.54
N LEU A 82 6.98 0.51 -11.45
CA LEU A 82 6.59 0.88 -10.09
C LEU A 82 6.53 2.41 -9.92
N ARG A 83 7.58 3.12 -10.36
CA ARG A 83 7.60 4.59 -10.36
C ARG A 83 6.42 5.18 -11.12
N ASN A 84 6.11 4.61 -12.29
CA ASN A 84 4.95 5.04 -13.08
C ASN A 84 3.65 4.75 -12.33
N GLN A 85 3.52 3.61 -11.67
CA GLN A 85 2.32 3.27 -10.88
C GLN A 85 2.11 4.21 -9.68
N PHE A 86 3.18 4.53 -8.93
CA PHE A 86 3.09 5.54 -7.87
C PHE A 86 2.70 6.91 -8.42
N SER A 87 3.28 7.32 -9.55
CA SER A 87 2.94 8.59 -10.22
C SER A 87 1.46 8.61 -10.61
N THR A 88 0.93 7.52 -11.15
CA THR A 88 -0.51 7.40 -11.45
C THR A 88 -1.39 7.49 -10.20
N PHE A 89 -0.97 6.89 -9.08
CA PHE A 89 -1.67 7.03 -7.79
C PHE A 89 -1.73 8.49 -7.34
N LEU A 90 -0.59 9.19 -7.44
CA LEU A 90 -0.49 10.60 -7.08
C LEU A 90 -1.33 11.49 -8.00
N GLU A 91 -1.25 11.29 -9.31
CA GLU A 91 -2.10 12.01 -10.29
C GLU A 91 -3.59 11.79 -10.01
N THR A 92 -4.00 10.55 -9.72
CA THR A 92 -5.40 10.24 -9.40
C THR A 92 -5.85 10.93 -8.12
N PHE A 93 -5.00 10.96 -7.09
CA PHE A 93 -5.28 11.67 -5.85
C PHE A 93 -5.39 13.19 -6.07
N LEU A 94 -4.44 13.78 -6.81
CA LEU A 94 -4.40 15.23 -7.08
C LEU A 94 -5.51 15.69 -8.03
N ALA A 95 -6.02 14.81 -8.89
CA ALA A 95 -7.19 15.10 -9.71
C ALA A 95 -8.46 15.35 -8.88
N VAL A 96 -8.52 14.81 -7.65
CA VAL A 96 -9.61 15.02 -6.70
C VAL A 96 -9.29 16.14 -5.71
N PHE A 97 -8.03 16.23 -5.30
CA PHE A 97 -7.52 17.18 -4.31
C PHE A 97 -6.30 17.91 -4.89
N ASP A 98 -6.58 18.99 -5.62
CA ASP A 98 -5.61 19.81 -6.36
C ASP A 98 -4.42 20.32 -5.52
N GLU A 99 -4.66 20.72 -4.27
CA GLU A 99 -3.62 21.12 -3.31
C GLU A 99 -3.19 19.96 -2.38
N GLY A 100 -3.46 18.71 -2.77
CA GLY A 100 -3.21 17.51 -2.00
C GLY A 100 -3.85 17.57 -0.61
N PHE A 101 -3.07 17.30 0.44
CA PHE A 101 -3.56 17.30 1.83
C PHE A 101 -3.94 18.69 2.37
N ALA A 102 -3.58 19.77 1.66
CA ALA A 102 -4.00 21.13 2.00
C ALA A 102 -5.35 21.53 1.36
N SER A 103 -5.83 20.77 0.37
CA SER A 103 -7.07 21.09 -0.34
C SER A 103 -8.26 21.22 0.61
N ALA A 104 -9.04 22.29 0.47
CA ALA A 104 -10.21 22.52 1.29
C ALA A 104 -11.24 21.37 1.19
N ASN A 105 -11.36 20.77 0.00
CA ASN A 105 -12.23 19.61 -0.21
C ASN A 105 -11.71 18.38 0.53
N PHE A 106 -10.40 18.13 0.52
CA PHE A 106 -9.79 17.05 1.31
C PHE A 106 -10.08 17.23 2.81
N ILE A 107 -9.90 18.45 3.32
CA ILE A 107 -10.13 18.76 4.73
C ILE A 107 -11.60 18.48 5.11
N ALA A 108 -12.54 19.04 4.34
CA ALA A 108 -13.97 18.93 4.61
C ALA A 108 -14.49 17.49 4.45
N SER A 109 -14.08 16.79 3.40
CA SER A 109 -14.63 15.47 3.06
C SER A 109 -13.97 14.32 3.81
N GLU A 110 -12.66 14.40 4.11
CA GLU A 110 -11.89 13.26 4.59
C GLU A 110 -11.20 13.45 5.94
N ARG A 111 -10.93 14.68 6.37
CA ARG A 111 -10.25 14.96 7.66
C ARG A 111 -11.20 15.25 8.79
N VAL A 112 -12.08 16.25 8.67
CA VAL A 112 -12.87 16.79 9.79
C VAL A 112 -13.60 15.71 10.60
N TYR A 113 -14.24 14.75 9.92
CA TYR A 113 -14.99 13.70 10.61
C TYR A 113 -14.08 12.65 11.26
N LYS A 114 -12.90 12.37 10.68
CA LYS A 114 -11.91 11.44 11.26
C LYS A 114 -11.21 12.05 12.46
N GLU A 115 -10.86 13.34 12.40
CA GLU A 115 -10.31 14.08 13.55
C GLU A 115 -11.31 14.13 14.70
N LYS A 116 -12.59 14.38 14.40
CA LYS A 116 -13.66 14.28 15.40
C LYS A 116 -13.74 12.87 16.00
N ALA A 117 -13.56 11.82 15.20
CA ALA A 117 -13.55 10.45 15.68
C ALA A 117 -12.34 10.17 16.58
N VAL A 118 -11.15 10.67 16.22
CA VAL A 118 -9.94 10.61 17.06
C VAL A 118 -10.17 11.29 18.41
N GLU A 119 -10.76 12.49 18.41
CA GLU A 119 -11.07 13.21 19.64
C GLU A 119 -12.08 12.44 20.52
N GLN A 120 -13.13 11.90 19.92
CA GLN A 120 -14.08 11.05 20.66
C GLN A 120 -13.43 9.75 21.17
N ALA A 121 -12.52 9.15 20.41
CA ALA A 121 -11.77 7.98 20.83
C ALA A 121 -10.92 8.30 22.07
N ARG A 122 -10.19 9.41 22.06
CA ARG A 122 -9.38 9.86 23.21
C ARG A 122 -10.21 10.06 24.47
N LEU A 123 -11.40 10.63 24.33
CA LEU A 123 -12.31 10.89 25.46
C LEU A 123 -12.99 9.64 26.00
N THR A 124 -13.22 8.61 25.17
CA THR A 124 -14.08 7.47 25.54
C THR A 124 -13.35 6.14 25.65
N LEU A 125 -12.18 6.01 25.02
CA LEU A 125 -11.37 4.80 24.96
C LEU A 125 -10.02 4.95 25.67
N ALA A 126 -9.92 5.85 26.65
CA ALA A 126 -8.72 6.00 27.48
C ALA A 126 -8.47 4.71 28.30
N GLY A 127 -7.35 4.04 28.06
CA GLY A 127 -7.03 2.73 28.63
C GLY A 127 -7.23 2.59 30.16
N PRO A 128 -6.72 3.51 31.00
CA PRO A 128 -6.90 3.43 32.45
C PRO A 128 -8.37 3.44 32.90
N GLU A 129 -9.21 4.30 32.31
CA GLU A 129 -10.64 4.34 32.64
C GLU A 129 -11.35 3.05 32.20
N LEU A 130 -10.98 2.50 31.04
CA LEU A 130 -11.53 1.23 30.58
C LEU A 130 -11.15 0.06 31.50
N GLU A 131 -9.92 0.05 32.05
CA GLU A 131 -9.50 -0.95 33.04
C GLU A 131 -10.31 -0.86 34.33
N GLU A 132 -10.56 0.35 34.84
CA GLU A 132 -11.41 0.56 36.01
C GLU A 132 -12.84 0.04 35.78
N LEU A 133 -13.44 0.35 34.63
CA LEU A 133 -14.75 -0.17 34.26
C LEU A 133 -14.77 -1.70 34.21
N LEU A 134 -13.75 -2.30 33.61
CA LEU A 134 -13.67 -3.75 33.50
C LEU A 134 -13.50 -4.42 34.87
N ASN A 135 -12.68 -3.85 35.76
CA ASN A 135 -12.48 -4.32 37.13
C ASN A 135 -13.74 -4.16 37.99
N ALA A 136 -14.57 -3.15 37.71
CA ALA A 136 -15.89 -2.95 38.32
C ALA A 136 -16.99 -3.84 37.72
N GLY A 137 -16.67 -4.77 36.81
CA GLY A 137 -17.65 -5.65 36.16
C GLY A 137 -18.49 -4.97 35.08
N ARG A 138 -18.14 -3.75 34.66
CA ARG A 138 -18.87 -2.95 33.66
C ARG A 138 -18.35 -3.17 32.24
N ALA A 139 -18.07 -4.42 31.87
CA ALA A 139 -17.54 -4.76 30.55
C ALA A 139 -18.45 -4.35 29.39
N THR A 140 -19.77 -4.42 29.59
CA THR A 140 -20.75 -3.98 28.57
C THR A 140 -20.59 -2.50 28.23
N GLU A 141 -20.26 -1.66 29.20
CA GLU A 141 -20.05 -0.25 28.92
C GLU A 141 -18.80 -0.01 28.09
N VAL A 142 -17.70 -0.73 28.36
CA VAL A 142 -16.48 -0.69 27.53
C VAL A 142 -16.81 -1.05 26.09
N PHE A 143 -17.58 -2.11 25.89
CA PHE A 143 -18.02 -2.55 24.57
C PHE A 143 -18.93 -1.52 23.88
N GLU A 144 -19.89 -0.95 24.59
CA GLU A 144 -20.79 0.08 24.05
C GLU A 144 -20.05 1.38 23.70
N ARG A 145 -19.01 1.76 24.46
CA ARG A 145 -18.13 2.88 24.11
C ARG A 145 -17.41 2.61 22.78
N ALA A 146 -16.87 1.41 22.60
CA ALA A 146 -16.25 0.99 21.34
C ALA A 146 -17.24 1.06 20.16
N CYS A 147 -18.47 0.60 20.35
CA CYS A 147 -19.52 0.66 19.33
C CYS A 147 -19.92 2.09 18.94
N ARG A 148 -19.90 3.03 19.89
CA ARG A 148 -20.27 4.44 19.68
C ARG A 148 -19.24 5.22 18.87
N VAL A 149 -17.96 4.88 18.98
CA VAL A 149 -16.90 5.58 18.25
C VAL A 149 -16.74 5.11 16.81
N LEU A 150 -17.39 4.02 16.38
CA LEU A 150 -17.32 3.53 15.00
C LEU A 150 -17.86 4.57 14.00
N THR A 151 -17.07 4.86 12.96
CA THR A 151 -17.45 5.75 11.85
C THR A 151 -17.69 4.98 10.56
N ASN A 152 -18.10 5.70 9.51
CA ASN A 152 -18.36 5.17 8.17
C ASN A 152 -17.12 4.60 7.45
N ILE A 153 -15.89 4.78 7.96
CA ILE A 153 -14.72 4.12 7.36
C ILE A 153 -14.74 2.60 7.55
N VAL A 154 -15.43 2.12 8.60
CA VAL A 154 -15.78 0.72 8.79
C VAL A 154 -17.12 0.47 8.10
N HIS A 155 -17.20 -0.55 7.24
CA HIS A 155 -18.39 -0.79 6.44
C HIS A 155 -19.61 -1.10 7.32
N ARG A 156 -20.81 -0.65 6.94
CA ARG A 156 -22.03 -0.78 7.78
C ARG A 156 -22.35 -2.21 8.21
N PHE A 157 -22.07 -3.22 7.36
CA PHE A 157 -22.31 -4.62 7.70
C PHE A 157 -21.28 -5.15 8.71
N GLU A 158 -20.05 -4.66 8.65
CA GLU A 158 -19.01 -5.02 9.63
C GLU A 158 -19.29 -4.34 10.97
N GLN A 159 -19.73 -3.07 10.96
CA GLN A 159 -20.22 -2.40 12.16
C GLN A 159 -21.41 -3.15 12.77
N LYS A 160 -22.36 -3.59 11.96
CA LYS A 160 -23.53 -4.34 12.41
C LYS A 160 -23.11 -5.66 13.08
N SER A 161 -22.29 -6.46 12.39
CA SER A 161 -21.76 -7.72 12.92
C SER A 161 -21.05 -7.51 14.27
N PHE A 162 -20.24 -6.45 14.39
CA PHE A 162 -19.59 -6.10 15.65
C PHE A 162 -20.60 -5.69 16.73
N LYS A 163 -21.54 -4.79 16.43
CA LYS A 163 -22.54 -4.28 17.39
C LYS A 163 -23.53 -5.34 17.89
N GLU A 164 -23.74 -6.40 17.13
CA GLU A 164 -24.67 -7.50 17.47
C GLU A 164 -24.01 -8.64 18.27
N ILE A 165 -22.74 -8.49 18.67
CA ILE A 165 -22.08 -9.48 19.52
C ILE A 165 -22.83 -9.60 20.86
N PRO A 166 -23.16 -10.82 21.33
CA PRO A 166 -23.95 -10.99 22.55
C PRO A 166 -23.25 -10.46 23.81
N ALA A 167 -24.05 -9.93 24.75
CA ALA A 167 -23.57 -9.39 26.01
C ALA A 167 -22.71 -10.37 26.85
N ALA A 168 -22.97 -11.67 26.72
CA ALA A 168 -22.16 -12.72 27.35
C ALA A 168 -20.68 -12.70 26.93
N GLN A 169 -20.36 -12.11 25.77
CA GLN A 169 -19.01 -12.03 25.20
C GLN A 169 -18.33 -10.68 25.46
N HIS A 170 -19.07 -9.67 25.94
CA HIS A 170 -18.52 -8.35 26.22
C HIS A 170 -17.30 -8.38 27.16
N PRO A 171 -17.24 -9.20 28.23
CA PRO A 171 -16.05 -9.27 29.09
C PRO A 171 -14.77 -9.67 28.36
N LEU A 172 -14.84 -10.68 27.48
CA LEU A 172 -13.70 -11.13 26.71
C LEU A 172 -13.26 -10.05 25.71
N ILE A 173 -14.21 -9.47 24.98
CA ILE A 173 -13.92 -8.48 23.94
C ILE A 173 -13.42 -7.17 24.55
N ALA A 174 -14.02 -6.71 25.64
CA ALA A 174 -13.57 -5.55 26.39
C ALA A 174 -12.12 -5.72 26.85
N ARG A 175 -11.77 -6.89 27.44
CA ARG A 175 -10.40 -7.19 27.83
C ARG A 175 -9.44 -7.11 26.63
N ARG A 176 -9.78 -7.78 25.52
CA ARG A 176 -8.92 -7.79 24.32
C ARG A 176 -8.79 -6.42 23.66
N LEU A 177 -9.83 -5.59 23.70
CA LEU A 177 -9.78 -4.22 23.21
C LEU A 177 -8.84 -3.37 24.08
N ILE A 178 -8.92 -3.48 25.40
CA ILE A 178 -8.02 -2.76 26.32
C ILE A 178 -6.57 -3.22 26.09
N ASP A 179 -6.33 -4.53 26.03
CA ASP A 179 -5.01 -5.10 25.74
C ASP A 179 -4.45 -4.51 24.43
N LEU A 180 -5.28 -4.40 23.39
CA LEU A 180 -4.92 -3.81 22.10
C LEU A 180 -4.55 -2.33 22.20
N LEU A 181 -5.39 -1.52 22.85
CA LEU A 181 -5.18 -0.08 22.97
C LEU A 181 -3.95 0.27 23.83
N MET A 182 -3.56 -0.61 24.76
CA MET A 182 -2.42 -0.42 25.67
C MET A 182 -1.15 -1.14 25.21
N ALA A 183 -1.18 -1.84 24.09
CA ALA A 183 -0.10 -2.74 23.68
C ALA A 183 1.21 -2.04 23.28
N GLY A 184 1.15 -0.77 22.86
CA GLY A 184 2.30 -0.04 22.32
C GLY A 184 2.92 -0.80 21.14
N GLU A 185 4.23 -1.05 21.17
CA GLU A 185 4.92 -1.81 20.11
C GLU A 185 4.38 -3.23 19.88
N ARG A 186 3.66 -3.81 20.85
CA ARG A 186 3.02 -5.14 20.72
C ARG A 186 1.65 -5.08 20.06
N THR A 187 1.22 -3.92 19.56
CA THR A 187 -0.08 -3.73 18.90
C THR A 187 -0.35 -4.77 17.81
N PRO A 188 0.61 -5.17 16.95
CA PRO A 188 0.35 -6.25 15.97
C PRO A 188 -0.08 -7.58 16.62
N ASP A 189 0.58 -8.00 17.70
CA ASP A 189 0.27 -9.25 18.41
C ASP A 189 -1.04 -9.15 19.20
N ALA A 190 -1.30 -7.99 19.80
CA ALA A 190 -2.55 -7.71 20.49
C ALA A 190 -3.74 -7.62 19.52
N LEU A 191 -3.51 -7.12 18.30
CA LEU A 191 -4.50 -7.04 17.23
C LEU A 191 -4.92 -8.42 16.78
N GLU A 192 -3.97 -9.34 16.61
CA GLU A 192 -4.27 -10.73 16.30
C GLU A 192 -5.05 -11.41 17.44
N SER A 193 -4.68 -11.12 18.70
CA SER A 193 -5.42 -11.62 19.87
C SER A 193 -6.85 -11.09 19.93
N PHE A 194 -7.07 -9.82 19.57
CA PHE A 194 -8.40 -9.22 19.45
C PHE A 194 -9.18 -9.85 18.29
N ALA A 195 -8.57 -10.00 17.13
CA ALA A 195 -9.19 -10.65 15.97
C ALA A 195 -9.64 -12.08 16.28
N ASN A 196 -8.84 -12.86 17.00
CA ASN A 196 -9.18 -14.21 17.42
C ASN A 196 -10.44 -14.26 18.31
N ALA A 197 -10.65 -13.27 19.18
CA ALA A 197 -11.87 -13.16 20.00
C ALA A 197 -13.13 -12.83 19.18
N LEU A 198 -12.97 -12.30 17.97
CA LEU A 198 -14.07 -11.91 17.08
C LEU A 198 -14.46 -12.99 16.05
N VAL A 199 -13.68 -14.07 15.94
CA VAL A 199 -13.88 -15.12 14.90
C VAL A 199 -15.26 -15.76 15.01
N ALA A 200 -15.71 -16.10 16.23
CA ALA A 200 -16.99 -16.75 16.48
C ALA A 200 -18.21 -15.88 16.14
N HIS A 201 -17.99 -14.60 15.83
CA HIS A 201 -19.03 -13.60 15.57
C HIS A 201 -18.93 -12.98 14.18
N GLU A 202 -18.12 -13.57 13.29
CA GLU A 202 -17.88 -13.09 11.92
C GLU A 202 -17.37 -11.63 11.84
N SER A 203 -16.88 -11.10 12.97
CA SER A 203 -16.43 -9.72 13.14
C SER A 203 -14.91 -9.55 13.01
N ALA A 204 -14.17 -10.66 12.83
CA ALA A 204 -12.72 -10.66 12.62
C ALA A 204 -12.34 -10.10 11.23
N LYS A 205 -12.54 -8.80 11.02
CA LYS A 205 -12.26 -8.06 9.78
C LYS A 205 -11.12 -7.08 9.99
N TRP A 206 -10.30 -6.87 8.95
CA TRP A 206 -9.17 -5.94 8.99
C TRP A 206 -9.59 -4.53 9.38
N THR A 207 -10.66 -4.02 8.77
CA THR A 207 -11.27 -2.73 9.06
C THR A 207 -11.75 -2.63 10.52
N VAL A 208 -12.33 -3.69 11.11
CA VAL A 208 -12.76 -3.67 12.52
C VAL A 208 -11.55 -3.68 13.46
N CYS A 209 -10.60 -4.60 13.23
CA CYS A 209 -9.49 -4.82 14.15
C CYS A 209 -8.46 -3.68 14.14
N THR A 210 -8.30 -3.00 12.99
CA THR A 210 -7.37 -1.87 12.86
C THR A 210 -8.01 -0.52 13.15
N TYR A 211 -9.35 -0.44 13.27
CA TYR A 211 -10.06 0.81 13.54
C TYR A 211 -9.64 1.45 14.85
N PHE A 212 -9.77 0.72 15.96
CA PHE A 212 -9.53 1.22 17.31
C PHE A 212 -8.09 1.73 17.55
N PRO A 213 -7.03 1.00 17.18
CA PRO A 213 -5.67 1.54 17.30
C PRO A 213 -5.46 2.76 16.37
N PHE A 214 -6.01 2.74 15.15
CA PHE A 214 -5.92 3.86 14.21
C PHE A 214 -6.55 5.15 14.73
N ILE A 215 -7.79 5.12 15.25
CA ILE A 215 -8.42 6.33 15.78
C ILE A 215 -7.82 6.79 17.11
N SER A 216 -7.19 5.89 17.86
CA SER A 216 -6.54 6.24 19.13
C SER A 216 -5.19 6.92 18.89
N GLU A 217 -4.43 6.45 17.91
CA GLU A 217 -3.08 6.95 17.61
C GLU A 217 -2.77 6.89 16.10
N PRO A 218 -3.38 7.78 15.30
CA PRO A 218 -3.28 7.76 13.83
C PRO A 218 -1.86 8.06 13.32
N THR A 219 -0.94 8.48 14.18
CA THR A 219 0.47 8.67 13.83
C THR A 219 1.28 7.39 13.84
N ARG A 220 0.74 6.27 14.37
CA ARG A 220 1.47 5.00 14.52
C ARG A 220 0.77 3.78 13.96
N TRP A 221 -0.56 3.73 13.99
CA TRP A 221 -1.29 2.51 13.65
C TRP A 221 -2.11 2.68 12.38
N PRO A 222 -1.75 2.02 11.26
CA PRO A 222 -2.50 2.09 10.01
C PRO A 222 -3.91 1.51 10.13
N PHE A 223 -4.84 2.09 9.38
CA PHE A 223 -6.15 1.49 9.09
C PHE A 223 -6.08 0.66 7.81
N VAL A 224 -6.46 -0.62 7.90
CA VAL A 224 -6.36 -1.55 6.76
C VAL A 224 -7.67 -1.63 6.01
N LYS A 225 -7.69 -1.05 4.81
CA LYS A 225 -8.64 -1.42 3.74
C LYS A 225 -7.94 -2.39 2.78
N PRO A 226 -8.28 -3.69 2.77
CA PRO A 226 -7.51 -4.71 2.06
C PRO A 226 -7.21 -4.43 0.59
N LEU A 227 -8.19 -3.94 -0.17
CA LEU A 227 -8.01 -3.65 -1.60
C LEU A 227 -7.08 -2.45 -1.83
N ALA A 228 -7.20 -1.39 -1.01
CA ALA A 228 -6.37 -0.20 -1.14
C ALA A 228 -4.92 -0.51 -0.77
N VAL A 229 -4.72 -1.27 0.32
CA VAL A 229 -3.39 -1.71 0.78
C VAL A 229 -2.70 -2.60 -0.26
N GLN A 230 -3.40 -3.57 -0.84
CA GLN A 230 -2.82 -4.43 -1.88
C GLN A 230 -2.48 -3.66 -3.15
N ALA A 231 -3.34 -2.72 -3.57
CA ALA A 231 -3.08 -1.88 -4.73
C ALA A 231 -1.86 -0.97 -4.51
N ALA A 232 -1.75 -0.39 -3.31
CA ALA A 232 -0.61 0.44 -2.92
C ALA A 232 0.70 -0.35 -2.87
N ALA A 233 0.69 -1.54 -2.25
CA ALA A 233 1.82 -2.44 -2.20
C ALA A 233 2.32 -2.78 -3.61
N ALA A 234 1.40 -3.11 -4.51
CA ALA A 234 1.73 -3.36 -5.92
C ALA A 234 2.33 -2.13 -6.61
N ALA A 235 1.83 -0.92 -6.34
CA ALA A 235 2.30 0.32 -6.95
C ALA A 235 3.74 0.69 -6.54
N ILE A 236 4.12 0.46 -5.28
CA ILE A 236 5.48 0.75 -4.80
C ILE A 236 6.43 -0.45 -4.87
N GLY A 237 5.94 -1.61 -5.33
CA GLY A 237 6.73 -2.84 -5.46
C GLY A 237 7.04 -3.52 -4.15
N TYR A 238 6.21 -3.27 -3.14
CA TYR A 238 6.29 -3.89 -1.84
C TYR A 238 5.43 -5.16 -1.82
N THR A 239 5.98 -6.24 -1.27
CA THR A 239 5.28 -7.53 -1.18
C THR A 239 4.65 -7.66 0.20
N ILE A 240 3.35 -7.92 0.22
CA ILE A 240 2.62 -8.27 1.45
C ILE A 240 2.20 -9.73 1.35
N ASP A 241 2.54 -10.52 2.37
CA ASP A 241 1.98 -11.85 2.57
C ASP A 241 0.56 -11.68 3.13
N TYR A 242 -0.36 -11.29 2.26
CA TYR A 242 -1.70 -10.92 2.66
C TYR A 242 -2.52 -12.15 3.03
N GLU A 243 -3.07 -12.14 4.24
CA GLU A 243 -4.11 -13.07 4.67
C GLU A 243 -5.41 -12.30 4.94
N SER A 244 -6.54 -12.92 4.60
CA SER A 244 -7.86 -12.28 4.77
C SER A 244 -8.25 -12.11 6.24
N ARG A 245 -7.77 -13.00 7.12
CA ARG A 245 -7.95 -12.90 8.56
C ARG A 245 -6.89 -11.96 9.16
N PRO A 246 -7.27 -10.99 9.99
CA PRO A 246 -6.30 -10.13 10.67
C PRO A 246 -5.30 -10.92 11.50
N ASN A 247 -4.01 -10.62 11.33
CA ASN A 247 -2.90 -11.29 11.99
C ASN A 247 -1.69 -10.35 12.14
N ALA A 248 -0.77 -10.67 13.05
CA ALA A 248 0.35 -9.79 13.35
C ALA A 248 1.35 -9.67 12.19
N LYS A 249 1.60 -10.75 11.44
CA LYS A 249 2.57 -10.76 10.33
C LYS A 249 2.17 -9.80 9.22
N THR A 250 0.96 -9.94 8.68
CA THR A 250 0.44 -9.06 7.64
C THR A 250 0.36 -7.62 8.16
N TYR A 251 -0.04 -7.39 9.42
CA TYR A 251 -0.16 -6.02 9.94
C TYR A 251 1.19 -5.29 10.04
N ARG A 252 2.27 -5.98 10.45
CA ARG A 252 3.63 -5.42 10.44
C ARG A 252 4.08 -5.03 9.03
N GLN A 253 3.75 -5.84 8.02
CA GLN A 253 4.05 -5.50 6.63
C GLN A 253 3.24 -4.28 6.16
N VAL A 254 1.99 -4.13 6.61
CA VAL A 254 1.21 -2.91 6.30
C VAL A 254 1.79 -1.66 6.98
N ILE A 255 2.29 -1.77 8.22
CA ILE A 255 2.96 -0.65 8.89
C ILE A 255 4.14 -0.16 8.04
N GLN A 256 5.00 -1.08 7.61
CA GLN A 256 6.12 -0.76 6.72
C GLN A 256 5.67 -0.16 5.38
N LEU A 257 4.58 -0.67 4.79
CA LEU A 257 4.00 -0.07 3.59
C LEU A 257 3.59 1.40 3.83
N PHE A 258 2.92 1.69 4.95
CA PHE A 258 2.47 3.05 5.26
C PHE A 258 3.65 4.00 5.46
N GLU A 259 4.72 3.55 6.13
CA GLU A 259 5.98 4.29 6.27
C GLU A 259 6.59 4.60 4.90
N LEU A 260 6.75 3.59 4.04
CA LEU A 260 7.30 3.76 2.69
C LEU A 260 6.45 4.72 1.85
N VAL A 261 5.13 4.60 1.91
CA VAL A 261 4.22 5.51 1.17
C VAL A 261 4.35 6.94 1.69
N ALA A 262 4.47 7.14 3.01
CA ALA A 262 4.67 8.46 3.60
C ALA A 262 5.98 9.10 3.14
N GLU A 263 7.07 8.32 3.08
CA GLU A 263 8.36 8.77 2.56
C GLU A 263 8.29 9.14 1.06
N GLU A 264 7.63 8.34 0.24
CA GLU A 264 7.49 8.62 -1.20
C GLU A 264 6.61 9.85 -1.46
N LEU A 265 5.57 10.05 -0.64
CA LEU A 265 4.74 11.27 -0.66
C LEU A 265 5.54 12.52 -0.28
N ASP A 266 6.37 12.44 0.77
CA ASP A 266 7.24 13.54 1.17
C ASP A 266 8.26 13.90 0.08
N LYS A 267 8.94 12.90 -0.51
CA LYS A 267 9.84 13.10 -1.67
C LYS A 267 9.14 13.75 -2.87
N ALA A 268 7.84 13.49 -3.03
CA ALA A 268 7.01 14.10 -4.07
C ALA A 268 6.48 15.50 -3.71
N GLY A 269 6.82 16.05 -2.54
CA GLY A 269 6.39 17.38 -2.10
C GLY A 269 5.00 17.42 -1.44
N HIS A 270 4.46 16.26 -1.05
CA HIS A 270 3.15 16.13 -0.40
C HIS A 270 3.26 15.39 0.94
N PRO A 271 3.98 15.92 1.95
CA PRO A 271 4.16 15.22 3.22
C PRO A 271 2.83 14.99 3.95
N PRO A 272 2.49 13.73 4.32
CA PRO A 272 1.32 13.45 5.14
C PRO A 272 1.56 13.88 6.59
N ARG A 273 0.50 14.32 7.30
CA ARG A 273 0.57 14.68 8.72
C ARG A 273 0.56 13.45 9.64
N ASP A 274 -0.14 12.40 9.22
CA ASP A 274 -0.33 11.14 9.95
C ASP A 274 -0.88 10.06 8.99
N TYR A 275 -1.25 8.88 9.51
CA TYR A 275 -1.82 7.81 8.70
C TYR A 275 -3.27 8.02 8.29
N ILE A 276 -3.96 9.08 8.72
CA ILE A 276 -5.23 9.47 8.10
C ILE A 276 -4.97 9.96 6.66
N ASP A 277 -3.95 10.80 6.47
CA ASP A 277 -3.54 11.27 5.14
C ASP A 277 -3.11 10.10 4.26
N VAL A 278 -2.25 9.23 4.77
CA VAL A 278 -1.78 8.04 4.02
C VAL A 278 -2.96 7.12 3.68
N GLN A 279 -3.84 6.82 4.63
CA GLN A 279 -5.03 5.99 4.39
C GLN A 279 -5.92 6.58 3.29
N THR A 280 -6.20 7.88 3.34
CA THR A 280 -7.02 8.55 2.34
C THR A 280 -6.32 8.59 0.98
N PHE A 281 -5.02 8.87 0.93
CA PHE A 281 -4.21 8.80 -0.29
C PHE A 281 -4.32 7.44 -0.95
N LEU A 282 -4.13 6.33 -0.20
CA LEU A 282 -4.26 4.99 -0.76
C LEU A 282 -5.68 4.72 -1.29
N TRP A 283 -6.71 5.21 -0.59
CA TRP A 283 -8.10 5.00 -0.95
C TRP A 283 -8.52 5.73 -2.25
N PHE A 284 -8.06 6.96 -2.44
CA PHE A 284 -8.36 7.72 -3.66
C PHE A 284 -7.40 7.41 -4.81
N GLY A 285 -6.11 7.21 -4.52
CA GLY A 285 -5.09 6.87 -5.51
C GLY A 285 -5.35 5.54 -6.24
N CYS A 286 -6.02 4.59 -5.59
CA CYS A 286 -6.48 3.35 -6.24
C CYS A 286 -7.84 3.47 -6.95
N GLY A 287 -8.43 4.67 -7.01
CA GLY A 287 -9.70 4.96 -7.69
C GLY A 287 -10.98 4.60 -6.91
N MET A 288 -10.88 3.87 -5.79
CA MET A 288 -12.07 3.45 -5.03
C MET A 288 -12.79 4.61 -4.36
N GLY A 289 -12.06 5.62 -3.88
CA GLY A 289 -12.66 6.84 -3.33
C GLY A 289 -13.45 7.64 -4.36
N VAL A 290 -12.93 7.73 -5.58
CA VAL A 290 -13.60 8.40 -6.72
C VAL A 290 -14.92 7.70 -7.03
N ALA A 291 -14.87 6.38 -7.25
CA ALA A 291 -16.07 5.59 -7.55
C ALA A 291 -17.13 5.65 -6.44
N ASN A 292 -16.71 5.78 -5.17
CA ASN A 292 -17.64 5.92 -4.06
C ASN A 292 -18.29 7.31 -4.01
N MET A 293 -17.55 8.39 -4.29
CA MET A 293 -18.11 9.74 -4.39
C MET A 293 -19.13 9.84 -5.53
N GLU A 294 -18.79 9.30 -6.71
CA GLU A 294 -19.69 9.28 -7.87
C GLU A 294 -20.99 8.53 -7.56
N ARG A 295 -20.89 7.37 -6.88
CA ARG A 295 -22.07 6.62 -6.45
C ARG A 295 -22.97 7.44 -5.51
N LEU A 296 -22.39 8.16 -4.55
CA LEU A 296 -23.15 8.98 -3.61
C LEU A 296 -23.76 10.21 -4.27
N ALA A 297 -23.14 10.77 -5.31
CA ALA A 297 -23.70 11.89 -6.08
C ALA A 297 -24.84 11.46 -7.03
N SER A 298 -24.96 10.16 -7.33
CA SER A 298 -25.99 9.59 -8.21
C SER A 298 -27.29 9.16 -7.50
N VAL A 299 -27.39 9.39 -6.18
CA VAL A 299 -28.54 9.06 -5.31
C VAL A 299 -29.15 10.33 -4.76
#